data_AF-A0AAW2X2H8-F1
#
_entry.id   AF-A0AAW2X2H8-F1
#
_cell.length_a   1.000
_cell.length_b   1.000
_cell.length_c   1.000
_cell.angle_alpha   90.00
_cell.angle_beta   90.00
_cell.angle_gamma   90.00
#
_symmetry.space_group_name_H-M   'P 1'
#
loop_
_entity.id
_entity.type
_entity.pdbx_description
1 polymer ?
#
loop_
_entity_poly.entity_id
_entity_poly.type
_entity_poly.pdbx_seq_one_letter_code
_entity_poly.pdbx_strand_id
1 'polypeptide(L)'
;MSRSWEGYKCINSKFDDEGEWFKVKRECRIPGRGIITCHVILGCNKTTGNCSYKIVELQGKQTVKITDRAGRVLAEVMQKQSQEGGVSLGDDVLSLMVEPQTDQFDHGSSDSVWYDQS
;
A
#
# COMPACT_ATOMS: atom_id res chain seq x y z
N MET A 1 12.38 -18.03 1.46
CA MET A 1 12.82 -16.69 1.05
C MET A 1 11.66 -15.71 1.26
N SER A 2 11.80 -14.75 2.17
CA SER A 2 10.83 -13.66 2.31
C SER A 2 11.03 -12.69 1.16
N ARG A 3 9.99 -12.40 0.38
CA ARG A 3 10.03 -11.33 -0.62
C ARG A 3 9.90 -9.99 0.10
N SER A 4 10.85 -9.10 -0.11
CA SER A 4 10.82 -7.74 0.45
C SER A 4 11.05 -6.71 -0.64
N TRP A 5 10.44 -5.54 -0.46
CA TRP A 5 10.59 -4.38 -1.32
C TRP A 5 11.10 -3.21 -0.49
N GLU A 6 11.94 -2.36 -1.08
CA GLU A 6 12.48 -1.16 -0.46
C GLU A 6 12.11 0.03 -1.36
N GLY A 7 11.58 1.08 -0.76
CA GLY A 7 11.24 2.32 -1.44
C GLY A 7 12.24 3.40 -1.05
N TYR A 8 12.80 4.07 -2.05
CA TYR A 8 13.79 5.14 -1.88
C TYR A 8 13.18 6.46 -2.33
N LYS A 9 13.53 7.54 -1.64
CA LYS A 9 13.08 8.88 -2.01
C LYS A 9 13.97 9.40 -3.16
N CYS A 10 13.34 9.90 -4.22
CA CYS A 10 14.03 10.56 -5.32
C CYS A 10 13.61 12.03 -5.34
N ILE A 11 14.58 12.94 -5.28
CA ILE A 11 14.37 14.39 -5.32
C ILE A 11 15.28 14.96 -6.41
N ASN A 12 14.71 15.69 -7.37
CA ASN A 12 15.46 16.27 -8.50
C ASN A 12 16.33 15.24 -9.25
N SER A 13 15.78 14.05 -9.52
CA SER A 13 16.46 12.93 -10.18
C SER A 13 17.70 12.40 -9.44
N LYS A 14 17.81 12.69 -8.14
CA LYS A 14 18.83 12.14 -7.25
C LYS A 14 18.17 11.34 -6.14
N PHE A 15 18.71 10.17 -5.86
CA PHE A 15 18.32 9.42 -4.68
C PHE A 15 18.81 10.15 -3.43
N ASP A 16 17.95 10.16 -2.41
CA ASP A 16 18.28 10.69 -1.11
C ASP A 16 19.31 9.77 -0.41
N ASP A 17 20.38 10.34 0.12
CA ASP A 17 21.44 9.60 0.83
C ASP A 17 20.98 9.15 2.24
N GLU A 18 19.78 9.57 2.69
CA GLU A 18 19.18 9.17 3.97
C GLU A 18 18.81 7.66 4.06
N GLY A 19 18.86 6.94 2.93
CA GLY A 19 18.62 5.50 2.84
C GLY A 19 17.19 5.12 2.42
N GLU A 20 16.77 3.90 2.74
CA GLU A 20 15.42 3.42 2.45
C GLU A 20 14.35 4.29 3.15
N TRP A 21 13.43 4.86 2.37
CA TRP A 21 12.31 5.64 2.89
C TRP A 21 11.25 4.74 3.52
N PHE A 22 11.05 3.56 2.95
CA PHE A 22 10.22 2.51 3.54
C PHE A 22 10.66 1.12 3.06
N LYS A 23 10.27 0.09 3.82
CA LYS A 23 10.49 -1.30 3.50
C LYS A 23 9.22 -2.10 3.67
N VAL A 24 8.80 -2.82 2.64
CA VAL A 24 7.66 -3.74 2.67
C VAL A 24 8.18 -5.15 2.84
N LYS A 25 7.74 -5.82 3.89
CA LYS A 25 8.01 -7.24 4.14
C LYS A 25 6.72 -8.02 3.98
N ARG A 26 6.71 -9.00 3.06
CA ARG A 26 5.59 -9.93 2.93
C ARG A 26 5.71 -11.00 4.00
N GLU A 27 4.71 -11.09 4.88
CA GLU A 27 4.56 -12.23 5.78
C GLU A 27 3.54 -13.20 5.17
N CYS A 28 4.00 -14.41 4.86
CA CYS A 28 3.19 -15.39 4.15
C CYS A 28 2.35 -16.23 5.12
N ARG A 29 1.02 -16.08 4.99
CA ARG A 29 -0.07 -17.02 5.29
C ARG A 29 -0.16 -17.51 6.74
N ILE A 30 -1.22 -17.12 7.44
CA ILE A 30 -1.73 -17.92 8.56
C ILE A 30 -2.50 -19.12 7.95
N PRO A 31 -2.05 -20.38 8.13
CA PRO A 31 -2.77 -21.55 7.64
C PRO A 31 -4.20 -21.56 8.20
N GLY A 32 -5.20 -21.80 7.34
CA GLY A 32 -6.61 -21.90 7.73
C GLY A 32 -7.40 -20.58 7.78
N ARG A 33 -6.75 -19.41 7.68
CA ARG A 33 -7.46 -18.10 7.69
C ARG A 33 -7.55 -17.41 6.34
N GLY A 34 -6.74 -17.81 5.37
CA GLY A 34 -6.74 -17.22 4.03
C GLY A 34 -6.36 -15.73 4.00
N ILE A 35 -5.61 -15.24 4.98
CA ILE A 35 -5.23 -13.82 5.05
C ILE A 35 -3.76 -13.70 4.62
N ILE A 36 -3.50 -12.81 3.66
CA ILE A 36 -2.14 -12.38 3.31
C ILE A 36 -1.91 -11.03 3.99
N THR A 37 -0.79 -10.89 4.67
CA THR A 37 -0.44 -9.64 5.37
C THR A 37 0.95 -9.19 4.96
N CYS A 38 1.07 -7.92 4.57
CA CYS A 38 2.35 -7.27 4.34
C CYS A 38 2.56 -6.19 5.38
N HIS A 39 3.75 -6.12 5.95
CA HIS A 39 4.17 -5.09 6.88
C HIS A 39 4.94 -4.02 6.13
N VAL A 40 4.54 -2.76 6.27
CA VAL A 40 5.24 -1.59 5.74
C VAL A 40 5.93 -0.91 6.89
N ILE A 41 7.26 -0.83 6.85
CA ILE A 41 8.11 -0.20 7.85
C ILE A 41 8.63 1.11 7.26
N LEU A 42 8.43 2.23 7.93
CA LEU A 42 8.97 3.52 7.48
C LEU A 42 10.41 3.70 7.97
N GLY A 43 11.32 4.07 7.07
CA GLY A 43 12.75 4.26 7.36
C GLY A 43 13.11 5.66 7.88
N CYS A 44 12.21 6.63 7.74
CA CYS A 44 12.43 8.02 8.13
C CYS A 44 12.41 8.29 9.65
N ASN A 45 12.07 7.30 10.49
CA ASN A 45 11.97 7.51 11.93
C ASN A 45 12.76 6.47 12.73
N LYS A 46 14.09 6.68 12.81
CA LYS A 46 15.01 5.86 13.62
C LYS A 46 14.85 6.12 15.13
N THR A 47 14.15 7.19 15.53
CA THR A 47 13.99 7.65 16.92
C THR A 47 12.64 7.31 17.53
N THR A 48 11.55 7.34 16.75
CA THR A 48 10.25 6.81 17.16
C THR A 48 10.13 5.40 16.61
N GLY A 49 10.63 4.44 17.39
CA GLY A 49 10.36 3.04 17.13
C GLY A 49 8.87 2.88 16.84
N ASN A 50 8.56 2.26 15.71
CA ASN A 50 7.26 1.72 15.38
C ASN A 50 6.21 2.62 14.66
N CYS A 51 6.57 3.31 13.57
CA CYS A 51 5.58 3.63 12.52
C CYS A 51 5.52 2.47 11.51
N SER A 52 4.44 1.67 11.53
CA SER A 52 4.24 0.64 10.51
C SER A 52 2.78 0.52 10.10
N TYR A 53 2.56 0.36 8.81
CA TYR A 53 1.26 0.01 8.25
C TYR A 53 1.18 -1.49 7.96
N LYS A 54 -0.03 -2.01 7.86
CA LYS A 54 -0.30 -3.37 7.40
C LYS A 54 -1.21 -3.34 6.19
N ILE A 55 -0.80 -4.03 5.13
CA ILE A 55 -1.63 -4.32 3.99
C ILE A 55 -2.24 -5.70 4.23
N VAL A 56 -3.56 -5.79 4.28
CA VAL A 56 -4.30 -7.00 4.58
C VAL A 56 -5.17 -7.35 3.38
N GLU A 57 -4.94 -8.53 2.82
CA GLU A 57 -5.75 -9.13 1.77
C GLU A 57 -6.54 -10.31 2.38
N LEU A 58 -7.85 -10.29 2.20
CA LEU A 58 -8.75 -11.33 2.69
C LEU A 58 -9.11 -12.27 1.54
N GLN A 59 -8.66 -13.53 1.56
CA GLN A 59 -9.05 -14.50 0.54
C GLN A 59 -10.57 -14.63 0.44
N GLY A 60 -11.07 -14.69 -0.79
CA GLY A 60 -12.50 -14.77 -1.09
C GLY A 60 -13.19 -13.41 -1.19
N LYS A 61 -12.48 -12.29 -0.97
CA LYS A 61 -12.96 -10.94 -1.27
C LYS A 61 -11.97 -10.23 -2.18
N GLN A 62 -12.46 -9.51 -3.18
CA GLN A 62 -11.65 -8.56 -3.95
C GLN A 62 -11.48 -7.26 -3.17
N THR A 63 -10.90 -7.37 -1.97
CA THR A 63 -10.73 -6.25 -1.06
C THR A 63 -9.40 -6.32 -0.35
N VAL A 64 -8.63 -5.23 -0.46
CA VAL A 64 -7.34 -5.06 0.22
C VAL A 64 -7.44 -3.82 1.10
N LYS A 65 -6.97 -3.90 2.35
CA LYS A 65 -7.00 -2.78 3.28
C LYS A 65 -5.60 -2.41 3.73
N ILE A 66 -5.33 -1.11 3.83
CA ILE A 66 -4.15 -0.57 4.51
C ILE A 66 -4.59 -0.08 5.87
N THR A 67 -3.94 -0.59 6.91
CA THR A 67 -4.26 -0.27 8.30
C THR A 67 -3.06 0.29 9.04
N ASP A 68 -3.30 1.17 10.00
CA ASP A 68 -2.30 1.59 10.97
C ASP A 68 -2.06 0.52 12.05
N ARG A 69 -1.21 0.83 13.03
CA ARG A 69 -0.93 -0.09 14.14
C ARG A 69 -2.12 -0.35 15.06
N ALA A 70 -3.04 0.60 15.17
CA ALA A 70 -4.27 0.45 15.93
C ALA A 70 -5.32 -0.37 15.17
N GLY A 71 -5.05 -0.73 13.90
CA GLY A 71 -5.99 -1.44 13.03
C GLY A 71 -7.02 -0.53 12.37
N ARG A 72 -6.86 0.80 12.47
CA ARG A 72 -7.71 1.74 11.74
C ARG A 72 -7.42 1.63 10.26
N VAL A 73 -8.46 1.60 9.44
CA VAL A 73 -8.36 1.49 7.98
C VAL A 73 -8.08 2.88 7.42
N LEU A 74 -6.87 3.08 6.88
CA LEU A 74 -6.48 4.34 6.25
C LEU A 74 -6.79 4.36 4.76
N ALA A 75 -6.77 3.18 4.14
CA ALA A 75 -7.16 3.03 2.75
C ALA A 75 -7.77 1.64 2.50
N GLU A 76 -8.70 1.59 1.55
CA GLU A 76 -9.37 0.37 1.12
C GLU A 76 -9.41 0.32 -0.40
N VAL A 77 -8.98 -0.81 -0.95
CA VAL A 77 -9.05 -1.13 -2.36
C VAL A 77 -10.20 -2.12 -2.55
N MET A 78 -11.10 -1.85 -3.49
CA MET A 78 -12.26 -2.68 -3.80
C MET A 78 -12.43 -2.84 -5.31
N GLN A 79 -13.16 -3.86 -5.74
CA GLN A 79 -13.59 -3.98 -7.14
C GLN A 79 -14.45 -2.79 -7.55
N LYS A 80 -14.14 -2.19 -8.70
CA LYS A 80 -14.91 -1.08 -9.23
C LYS A 80 -16.24 -1.60 -9.80
N GLN A 81 -17.32 -0.91 -9.46
CA GLN A 81 -18.66 -1.19 -9.96
C GLN A 81 -19.16 -0.01 -10.81
N SER A 82 -19.97 -0.32 -11.81
CA SER A 82 -20.71 0.68 -12.59
C SER A 82 -21.65 1.44 -11.67
N GLN A 83 -21.69 2.76 -11.82
CA GLN A 83 -22.63 3.62 -11.09
C GLN A 83 -24.08 3.34 -11.52
N GLU A 84 -24.28 3.03 -12.79
CA GLU A 84 -25.56 2.59 -13.35
C GLU A 84 -25.61 1.06 -13.28
N GLY A 85 -26.25 0.54 -12.25
CA GLY A 85 -26.60 -0.89 -12.15
C GLY A 85 -25.68 -1.76 -11.30
N GLY A 86 -24.61 -1.23 -10.69
CA GLY A 86 -23.79 -1.96 -9.71
C GLY A 86 -23.02 -3.16 -10.29
N VAL A 87 -22.92 -3.25 -11.62
CA VAL A 87 -22.21 -4.33 -12.30
C VAL A 87 -20.71 -4.15 -12.15
N SER A 88 -20.00 -5.19 -11.71
CA SER A 88 -18.54 -5.20 -11.62
C SER A 88 -17.90 -4.99 -13.00
N LEU A 89 -16.91 -4.08 -13.08
CA LEU A 89 -16.29 -3.68 -14.34
C LEU A 89 -15.12 -4.59 -14.78
N GLY A 90 -14.87 -5.69 -14.07
CA GLY A 90 -13.73 -6.58 -14.27
C GLY A 90 -12.96 -6.82 -12.96
N ASP A 91 -12.24 -7.93 -12.85
CA ASP A 91 -11.48 -8.30 -11.65
C ASP A 91 -10.17 -7.50 -11.51
N ASP A 92 -9.69 -6.93 -12.61
CA ASP A 92 -8.52 -6.05 -12.70
C ASP A 92 -8.87 -4.57 -12.47
N VAL A 93 -10.16 -4.21 -12.50
CA VAL A 93 -10.62 -2.84 -12.32
C VAL A 93 -10.93 -2.57 -10.85
N LEU A 94 -10.04 -1.83 -10.18
CA LEU A 94 -10.13 -1.54 -8.75
C LEU A 94 -10.40 -0.04 -8.48
N SER A 95 -10.94 0.25 -7.30
CA SER A 95 -11.11 1.59 -6.74
C SER A 95 -10.41 1.68 -5.40
N LEU A 96 -9.67 2.77 -5.18
CA LEU A 96 -8.98 3.08 -3.95
C LEU A 96 -9.73 4.19 -3.21
N MET A 97 -10.20 3.89 -2.01
CA MET A 97 -10.73 4.87 -1.05
C MET A 97 -9.68 5.13 0.01
N VAL A 98 -9.45 6.41 0.33
CA VAL A 98 -8.44 6.84 1.30
C VAL A 98 -9.12 7.75 2.32
N GLU A 99 -8.84 7.56 3.61
CA GLU A 99 -9.38 8.45 4.64
C GLU A 99 -8.94 9.91 4.38
N PRO A 100 -9.84 10.90 4.57
CA PRO A 100 -9.48 12.30 4.51
C PRO A 100 -8.29 12.60 5.43
N GLN A 101 -7.35 13.45 4.99
CA GLN A 101 -6.13 13.82 5.73
C GLN A 101 -5.07 12.70 5.86
N THR A 102 -5.25 11.55 5.21
CA THR A 102 -4.12 10.66 4.88
C THR A 102 -3.36 11.28 3.71
N ASP A 103 -2.04 11.09 3.63
CA ASP A 103 -1.21 11.54 2.49
C ASP A 103 -1.87 11.18 1.15
N GLN A 104 -2.64 12.12 0.61
CA GLN A 104 -3.16 12.10 -0.73
C GLN A 104 -2.20 12.96 -1.52
N PHE A 105 -1.65 12.41 -2.59
CA PHE A 105 -0.90 13.20 -3.54
C PHE A 105 -1.84 14.28 -4.06
N ASP A 106 -1.64 15.51 -3.59
CA ASP A 106 -2.39 16.67 -4.07
C ASP A 106 -2.17 16.74 -5.58
N HIS A 107 -3.23 16.95 -6.33
CA HIS A 107 -3.29 16.86 -7.79
C HIS A 107 -2.61 18.12 -8.42
N GLY A 108 -1.35 18.34 -8.07
CA GLY A 108 -0.65 19.61 -8.26
C GLY A 108 0.87 19.49 -8.23
N SER A 109 1.46 18.39 -8.72
CA SER A 109 2.84 18.43 -9.22
C SER A 109 3.15 17.22 -10.09
N SER A 110 3.80 17.49 -11.21
CA SER A 110 3.95 16.66 -12.40
C SER A 110 4.64 15.30 -12.20
N ASP A 111 4.20 14.34 -13.03
CA ASP A 111 4.91 13.17 -13.57
C ASP A 111 5.78 12.34 -12.62
N SER A 112 5.17 11.28 -12.05
CA SER A 112 5.93 10.12 -11.56
C SER A 112 5.64 8.91 -12.44
N VAL A 113 6.57 8.62 -13.36
CA VAL A 113 6.59 7.41 -14.18
C VAL A 113 7.20 6.27 -13.36
N TRP A 114 6.45 5.19 -13.17
CA TRP A 114 6.97 3.96 -12.56
C TRP A 114 7.50 3.03 -13.66
N TYR A 115 8.76 2.60 -13.55
CA TYR A 115 9.32 1.56 -14.40
C TYR A 115 9.22 0.20 -13.69
N ASP A 116 8.65 -0.79 -14.38
CA ASP A 116 8.78 -2.21 -14.01
C ASP A 116 10.12 -2.72 -14.55
N GLN A 117 10.99 -3.21 -13.67
CA GLN A 117 12.20 -3.93 -14.09
C GLN A 117 11.91 -5.43 -13.93
N SER A 118 11.85 -6.10 -15.09
CA SER A 118 11.82 -7.56 -15.22
C SER A 118 13.23 -8.16 -15.20
#